data_AF-A0AAR2JEE0-F1
#
_entry.id   AF-A0AAR2JEE0-F1
#
_cell.length_a   1.000
_cell.length_b   1.000
_cell.length_c   1.000
_cell.angle_alpha   90.00
_cell.angle_beta   90.00
_cell.angle_gamma   90.00
#
_symmetry.space_group_name_H-M   'P 1'
#
loop_
_entity.id
_entity.type
_entity.pdbx_description
1 polymer ?
#
loop_
_entity_poly.entity_id
_entity_poly.type
_entity_poly.pdbx_seq_one_letter_code
_entity_poly.pdbx_strand_id
1 'polypeptide(L)'
;DSKTVHIMSLLRNWCKWEGLDPEHAIMVHDVSEDAEVCDIEEALHTIKALGPVRVRGRMFDTKTQRLVALCECSEKVNTHAIPMDVPSTKGGEL
;
A
#
# COMPACT_ATOMS: atom_id res chain seq x y z
N ASP A 1 -16.47 -2.73 -11.96
CA ASP A 1 -15.97 -3.79 -12.88
C ASP A 1 -15.46 -4.98 -12.06
N SER A 2 -15.10 -6.09 -12.70
CA SER A 2 -14.67 -7.33 -12.01
C SER A 2 -13.32 -7.20 -11.29
N LYS A 3 -12.41 -6.32 -11.76
CA LYS A 3 -11.07 -6.14 -11.18
C LYS A 3 -11.12 -5.44 -9.83
N THR A 4 -11.92 -4.38 -9.69
CA THR A 4 -12.09 -3.69 -8.40
C THR A 4 -12.65 -4.63 -7.32
N VAL A 5 -13.59 -5.50 -7.66
CA VAL A 5 -14.14 -6.49 -6.71
C VAL A 5 -13.06 -7.49 -6.26
N HIS A 6 -12.19 -7.90 -7.17
CA HIS A 6 -11.09 -8.81 -6.84
C HIS A 6 -10.04 -8.15 -5.93
N ILE A 7 -9.65 -6.91 -6.23
CA ILE A 7 -8.70 -6.12 -5.41
C ILE A 7 -9.25 -5.91 -3.99
N MET A 8 -10.52 -5.54 -3.86
CA MET A 8 -11.17 -5.37 -2.56
C MET A 8 -11.24 -6.68 -1.77
N SER A 9 -11.46 -7.81 -2.45
CA SER A 9 -11.47 -9.13 -1.81
C SER A 9 -10.08 -9.54 -1.33
N LEU A 10 -9.05 -9.26 -2.13
CA LEU A 10 -7.66 -9.51 -1.78
C LEU A 10 -7.25 -8.71 -0.54
N LEU A 11 -7.52 -7.40 -0.51
CA LEU A 11 -7.25 -6.55 0.66
C LEU A 11 -7.87 -7.14 1.92
N ARG A 12 -9.18 -7.42 1.90
CA ARG A 12 -9.90 -7.96 3.06
C ARG A 12 -9.35 -9.29 3.54
N ASN A 13 -9.02 -10.19 2.61
CA ASN A 13 -8.45 -11.49 2.95
C ASN A 13 -7.06 -11.35 3.55
N TRP A 14 -6.23 -10.47 2.99
CA TRP A 14 -4.88 -10.25 3.49
C TRP A 14 -4.90 -9.58 4.87
N CYS A 15 -5.73 -8.56 5.08
CA CYS A 15 -5.97 -7.97 6.40
C CYS A 15 -6.36 -9.06 7.42
N LYS A 16 -7.23 -10.00 7.05
CA LYS A 16 -7.62 -11.10 7.93
C LYS A 16 -6.44 -12.00 8.31
N TRP A 17 -5.53 -12.29 7.39
CA TRP A 17 -4.33 -13.09 7.67
C TRP A 17 -3.33 -12.36 8.58
N GLU A 18 -3.20 -11.04 8.41
CA GLU A 18 -2.30 -10.19 9.21
C GLU A 18 -2.92 -9.68 10.52
N GLY A 19 -4.21 -9.92 10.74
CA GLY A 19 -4.94 -9.43 11.92
C GLY A 19 -5.19 -7.92 11.90
N LEU A 20 -5.34 -7.31 10.73
CA LEU A 20 -5.54 -5.87 10.54
C LEU A 20 -7.01 -5.52 10.34
N ASP A 21 -7.38 -4.30 10.70
CA ASP A 21 -8.65 -3.70 10.32
C ASP A 21 -8.61 -3.21 8.86
N PRO A 22 -9.45 -3.74 7.95
CA PRO A 22 -9.51 -3.28 6.56
C PRO A 22 -9.86 -1.79 6.39
N GLU A 23 -10.49 -1.15 7.39
CA GLU A 23 -10.77 0.30 7.34
C GLU A 23 -9.52 1.15 7.59
N HIS A 24 -8.46 0.54 8.12
CA HIS A 24 -7.17 1.14 8.44
C HIS A 24 -6.04 0.55 7.58
N ALA A 25 -6.36 -0.05 6.44
CA ALA A 25 -5.38 -0.74 5.61
C ALA A 25 -5.48 -0.32 4.13
N ILE A 26 -4.31 -0.26 3.48
CA ILE A 26 -4.18 -0.02 2.04
C ILE A 26 -3.24 -1.04 1.40
N MET A 27 -3.47 -1.31 0.11
CA MET A 27 -2.49 -2.01 -0.73
C MET A 27 -1.81 -1.00 -1.64
N VAL A 28 -0.48 -0.99 -1.60
CA VAL A 28 0.35 -0.20 -2.52
C VAL A 28 0.84 -1.14 -3.61
N HIS A 29 0.45 -0.85 -4.84
CA HIS A 29 0.87 -1.60 -6.02
C HIS A 29 2.09 -0.95 -6.68
N ASP A 30 2.69 -1.63 -7.65
CA ASP A 30 3.83 -1.15 -8.45
C ASP A 30 5.06 -0.76 -7.61
N VAL A 31 5.23 -1.40 -6.45
CA VAL A 31 6.40 -1.20 -5.60
C VAL A 31 7.61 -1.87 -6.25
N SER A 32 8.74 -1.16 -6.32
CA SER A 32 10.00 -1.72 -6.81
C SER A 32 10.45 -2.89 -5.93
N GLU A 33 11.04 -3.93 -6.52
CA GLU A 33 11.57 -5.08 -5.77
C GLU A 33 12.70 -4.66 -4.82
N ASP A 34 13.48 -3.65 -5.21
CA ASP A 34 14.59 -3.11 -4.43
C ASP A 34 14.12 -2.13 -3.32
N ALA A 35 12.82 -1.81 -3.25
CA ALA A 35 12.30 -0.88 -2.25
C ALA A 35 12.34 -1.52 -0.86
N GLU A 36 13.02 -0.86 0.07
CA GLU A 36 12.99 -1.25 1.47
C GLU A 36 11.66 -0.84 2.12
N VAL A 37 11.35 -1.46 3.26
CA VAL A 37 10.13 -1.11 4.02
C VAL A 37 10.13 0.38 4.37
N CYS A 38 11.28 0.93 4.79
CA CYS A 38 11.42 2.34 5.13
C CYS A 38 11.10 3.24 3.93
N ASP A 39 11.55 2.89 2.72
CA ASP A 39 11.28 3.70 1.51
C ASP A 39 9.77 3.81 1.24
N ILE A 40 9.04 2.70 1.43
CA ILE A 40 7.58 2.65 1.25
C ILE A 40 6.88 3.48 2.33
N GLU A 41 7.26 3.31 3.60
CA GLU A 41 6.67 4.05 4.71
C GLU A 41 6.90 5.56 4.58
N GLU A 42 8.12 5.98 4.24
CA GLU A 42 8.48 7.38 4.01
C GLU A 42 7.68 8.00 2.86
N ALA A 43 7.52 7.28 1.76
CA ALA A 43 6.69 7.74 0.64
C ALA A 43 5.23 7.94 1.07
N LEU A 44 4.68 7.02 1.86
CA LEU A 44 3.30 7.10 2.33
C LEU A 44 3.09 8.17 3.42
N HIS A 45 4.11 8.47 4.23
CA HIS A 45 4.04 9.55 5.23
C HIS A 45 3.89 10.94 4.60
N THR A 46 4.16 11.09 3.30
CA THR A 46 3.82 12.33 2.57
C THR A 46 2.31 12.58 2.48
N ILE A 47 1.49 11.51 2.62
CA ILE A 47 0.03 11.55 2.58
C ILE A 47 -0.51 11.69 4.00
N LYS A 48 -0.65 12.94 4.44
CA LYS A 48 -1.11 13.27 5.81
C LYS A 48 -2.43 12.62 6.21
N ALA A 49 -3.31 12.33 5.25
CA ALA A 49 -4.61 11.69 5.49
C ALA A 49 -4.51 10.24 6.00
N LEU A 50 -3.35 9.58 5.89
CA LEU A 50 -3.12 8.22 6.39
C LEU A 50 -2.59 8.20 7.84
N GLY A 51 -2.09 9.35 8.32
CA GLY A 51 -1.27 9.41 9.54
C GLY A 51 -0.02 8.53 9.44
N PRO A 52 0.60 8.15 10.58
CA PRO A 52 1.64 7.12 10.60
C PRO A 52 1.22 5.84 9.88
N VAL A 53 2.06 5.40 8.95
CA VAL A 53 1.88 4.17 8.16
C VAL A 53 2.97 3.16 8.51
N ARG A 54 2.60 1.89 8.57
CA ARG A 54 3.50 0.74 8.76
C ARG A 54 3.27 -0.34 7.71
N VAL A 55 4.33 -0.88 7.12
CA VAL A 55 4.22 -2.05 6.24
C VAL A 55 4.03 -3.31 7.09
N ARG A 56 3.01 -4.09 6.76
CA ARG A 56 2.64 -5.32 7.47
C ARG A 56 2.95 -6.58 6.69
N GLY A 57 2.84 -6.50 5.36
CA GLY A 57 3.16 -7.61 4.48
C GLY A 57 3.59 -7.13 3.10
N ARG A 58 4.36 -7.98 2.40
CA ARG A 58 4.73 -7.77 1.00
C ARG A 58 4.51 -9.07 0.24
N MET A 59 3.99 -8.95 -0.98
CA MET A 59 3.85 -10.07 -1.89
C MET A 59 4.38 -9.67 -3.27
N PHE A 60 4.97 -10.62 -3.97
CA PHE A 60 5.35 -10.42 -5.36
C PHE A 60 4.17 -10.78 -6.28
N ASP A 61 3.69 -9.81 -7.05
CA ASP A 61 2.71 -10.05 -8.09
C ASP A 61 3.43 -10.50 -9.36
N THR A 62 3.36 -11.80 -9.65
CA THR A 62 3.98 -12.41 -10.82
C THR A 62 3.40 -11.93 -12.14
N LYS A 63 2.19 -11.35 -12.16
CA LYS A 63 1.58 -10.84 -13.39
C LYS A 63 2.16 -9.49 -13.78
N THR A 64 2.40 -8.62 -12.80
CA THR A 64 2.97 -7.29 -13.03
C THR A 64 4.48 -7.28 -12.87
N GLN A 65 5.08 -8.33 -12.31
CA GLN A 65 6.50 -8.40 -11.93
C GLN A 65 6.88 -7.26 -10.98
N ARG A 66 6.00 -6.99 -10.00
CA ARG A 66 6.13 -5.90 -9.03
C ARG A 66 5.75 -6.37 -7.63
N LEU A 67 6.26 -5.68 -6.62
CA LEU A 67 5.80 -5.89 -5.26
C LEU A 67 4.45 -5.18 -5.04
N VAL A 68 3.62 -5.82 -4.23
CA VAL A 68 2.45 -5.23 -3.60
C VAL A 68 2.68 -5.24 -2.10
N ALA A 69 2.52 -4.09 -1.45
CA ALA A 69 2.70 -3.94 -0.01
C ALA A 69 1.34 -3.72 0.67
N LEU A 70 1.06 -4.48 1.73
CA LEU A 70 -0.04 -4.22 2.64
C LEU A 70 0.45 -3.31 3.76
N CYS A 71 -0.20 -2.16 3.92
CA CYS A 71 0.18 -1.16 4.91
C CYS A 71 -0.98 -0.89 5.87
N GLU A 72 -0.66 -0.80 7.15
CA GLU A 72 -1.54 -0.36 8.23
C GLU A 72 -1.38 1.14 8.45
N CYS A 73 -2.49 1.85 8.48
CA CYS A 73 -2.59 3.29 8.68
C CYS A 73 -3.19 3.57 10.06
N SER A 74 -2.64 4.54 10.78
CA SER A 74 -3.25 4.98 12.04
C SER A 74 -4.63 5.61 11.85
N GLU A 75 -4.83 6.34 10.75
CA GLU A 75 -6.10 6.98 10.41
C GLU A 75 -6.97 6.06 9.57
N LYS A 76 -8.29 6.25 9.68
CA LYS A 76 -9.26 5.55 8.83
C LYS A 76 -9.08 6.00 7.38
N VAL A 77 -8.94 5.03 6.49
CA VAL A 77 -8.67 5.26 5.06
C VAL A 77 -9.89 5.89 4.40
N ASN A 78 -9.75 7.14 3.95
CA ASN A 78 -10.72 7.80 3.09
C ASN A 78 -10.19 7.85 1.65
N THR A 79 -10.75 7.01 0.78
CA THR A 79 -10.32 6.89 -0.62
C THR A 79 -10.49 8.17 -1.45
N HIS A 80 -11.30 9.14 -0.98
CA HIS A 80 -11.43 10.44 -1.64
C HIS A 80 -10.33 11.43 -1.22
N ALA A 81 -9.59 11.14 -0.15
CA ALA A 81 -8.54 12.00 0.40
C ALA A 81 -7.12 11.50 0.12
N ILE A 82 -6.98 10.35 -0.56
CA ILE A 82 -5.71 9.68 -0.83
C ILE A 82 -5.45 9.73 -2.34
N PRO A 83 -4.26 10.15 -2.79
CA PRO A 83 -3.91 10.13 -4.20
C PRO A 83 -3.80 8.68 -4.71
N MET A 84 -4.16 8.45 -5.97
CA MET A 84 -4.06 7.12 -6.60
C MET A 84 -2.61 6.74 -6.93
N ASP A 85 -1.74 7.73 -7.14
CA ASP A 85 -0.31 7.56 -7.41
C ASP A 85 0.51 8.30 -6.35
N VAL A 86 1.53 7.63 -5.83
CA VAL A 86 2.45 8.18 -4.83
C VAL A 86 3.85 8.19 -5.43
N PRO A 87 4.47 9.37 -5.61
CA PRO A 87 5.82 9.43 -6.13
C PRO A 87 6.81 8.81 -5.13
N SER A 88 7.79 8.09 -5.63
CA SER A 88 8.91 7.60 -4.81
C SER A 88 9.70 8.80 -4.25
N THR A 89 10.01 8.77 -2.96
CA THR A 89 10.79 9.83 -2.28
C THR A 89 12.27 9.78 -2.60
N LYS A 90 12.80 8.61 -2.99
CA LYS A 90 14.11 8.49 -3.63
C LYS A 90 14.00 8.99 -5.06
N GLY A 91 14.38 10.26 -5.25
CA GLY A 91 14.52 10.87 -6.56
C GLY A 91 15.41 10.02 -7.46
N GLY A 92 14.93 9.73 -8.66
CA GLY A 92 15.79 9.23 -9.73
C GLY A 92 16.79 10.30 -10.08
N GLU A 93 18.02 10.15 -9.61
CA GLU A 93 19.18 10.80 -10.22
C GLU A 93 19.66 9.86 -11.33
N LEU A 94 19.39 10.25 -12.58
CA LEU A 94 20.04 9.72 -13.77
C LEU A 94 21.32 10.50 -14.04
#